data_AF-A0AA46SKL5-F1
#
_entry.id   AF-A0AA46SKL5-F1
#
_cell.length_a   1.000
_cell.length_b   1.000
_cell.length_c   1.000
_cell.angle_alpha   90.00
_cell.angle_beta   90.00
_cell.angle_gamma   90.00
#
_symmetry.space_group_name_H-M   'P 1'
#
loop_
_entity.id
_entity.type
_entity.pdbx_description
1 polymer ?
#
loop_
_entity_poly.entity_id
_entity_poly.type
_entity_poly.pdbx_seq_one_letter_code
_entity_poly.pdbx_strand_id
1 'polypeptide(L)' 'MSKNKRIFLSLFAILICLALFVIGILFAEKMPFLTLLGIAGLCGIYYVVFRLVKTSAEIKK' A
#
# COMPACT_ATOMS: atom_id res chain seq x y z
N MET A 1 -13.32 -13.89 9.52
CA MET A 1 -11.94 -13.87 8.97
C MET A 1 -10.97 -13.63 10.14
N SER A 2 -10.11 -14.60 10.44
CA SER A 2 -9.25 -14.59 11.64
C SER A 2 -8.30 -13.37 11.68
N LYS A 3 -8.05 -12.80 12.87
CA LYS A 3 -7.23 -11.57 13.07
C LYS A 3 -5.87 -11.66 12.38
N ASN A 4 -5.19 -12.82 12.47
CA ASN A 4 -3.89 -13.05 11.83
C ASN A 4 -3.96 -12.93 10.30
N LYS A 5 -5.05 -13.39 9.67
CA LYS A 5 -5.21 -13.28 8.21
C LYS A 5 -5.32 -11.82 7.76
N ARG A 6 -5.95 -10.93 8.55
CA ARG A 6 -6.03 -9.50 8.23
C ARG A 6 -4.68 -8.81 8.35
N ILE A 7 -3.91 -9.13 9.39
CA ILE A 7 -2.57 -8.57 9.61
C ILE A 7 -1.64 -9.01 8.48
N PHE A 8 -1.64 -10.29 8.12
CA PHE A 8 -0.86 -10.81 6.99
C PHE A 8 -1.24 -10.16 5.66
N LEU A 9 -2.54 -10.02 5.38
CA LEU A 9 -3.01 -9.40 4.14
C LEU A 9 -2.60 -7.93 4.05
N SER A 10 -2.59 -7.22 5.17
CA SER A 10 -2.15 -5.82 5.22
C SER A 10 -0.64 -5.67 5.08
N LEU A 11 0.15 -6.52 5.72
CA LEU A 11 1.61 -6.56 5.53
C LEU A 11 1.95 -6.83 4.05
N PHE A 12 1.25 -7.78 3.44
CA PHE A 12 1.44 -8.11 2.03
C PHE A 12 1.06 -6.95 1.10
N ALA A 13 -0.04 -6.26 1.40
CA ALA A 13 -0.47 -5.08 0.63
C ALA A 13 0.53 -3.92 0.73
N ILE A 14 1.11 -3.68 1.91
CA ILE A 14 2.16 -2.67 2.10
C ILE A 14 3.41 -3.04 1.29
N LEU A 15 3.84 -4.30 1.34
CA LEU A 15 5.00 -4.81 0.57
C LEU A 15 4.81 -4.62 -0.94
N ILE A 16 3.63 -4.97 -1.47
CA ILE A 16 3.32 -4.78 -2.89
C ILE A 16 3.33 -3.30 -3.29
N CYS A 17 2.71 -2.43 -2.49
CA CYS A 17 2.67 -1.01 -2.81
C CYS A 17 4.08 -0.37 -2.71
N LEU A 18 4.91 -0.84 -1.78
CA LEU A 18 6.30 -0.40 -1.66
C LEU A 18 7.12 -0.82 -2.89
N ALA A 19 6.95 -2.07 -3.35
CA ALA A 19 7.61 -2.56 -4.56
C ALA A 19 7.17 -1.75 -5.80
N LEU A 20 5.87 -1.48 -5.96
CA LEU A 20 5.34 -0.64 -7.03
C LEU A 20 5.89 0.79 -6.98
N PHE A 21 6.05 1.36 -5.78
CA PHE A 21 6.66 2.67 -5.61
C PHE A 21 8.13 2.69 -6.04
N VAL A 22 8.93 1.74 -5.54
CA VAL A 22 10.36 1.65 -5.89
C VAL A 22 10.56 1.44 -7.38
N ILE A 23 9.78 0.54 -8.00
CA ILE A 23 9.85 0.28 -9.45
C ILE A 23 9.42 1.53 -10.23
N GLY A 24 8.33 2.20 -9.82
CA GLY A 24 7.83 3.40 -10.47
C GLY A 24 8.83 4.56 -10.44
N ILE A 25 9.55 4.75 -9.34
CA ILE A 25 10.59 5.77 -9.22
C ILE A 25 11.88 5.37 -9.94
N LEU A 26 12.30 4.10 -9.84
CA LEU A 26 13.54 3.62 -10.46
C LEU A 26 13.50 3.74 -12.00
N PHE A 27 12.33 3.54 -12.59
CA PHE A 27 12.13 3.69 -14.04
C PHE A 27 11.60 5.07 -14.45
N ALA A 28 11.35 5.99 -13.51
CA ALA A 28 10.85 7.33 -13.81
C ALA A 28 11.80 8.12 -14.73
N GLU A 29 13.10 7.88 -14.62
CA GLU A 29 14.12 8.52 -15.47
C GLU A 29 14.03 8.06 -16.94
N LYS A 30 13.68 6.79 -17.16
CA LYS A 30 13.59 6.19 -18.51
C LYS A 30 12.22 6.38 -19.14
N MET A 31 11.16 6.37 -18.34
CA MET A 31 9.77 6.50 -18.79
C MET A 31 8.99 7.36 -17.81
N PRO A 32 8.71 8.65 -18.12
CA PRO A 32 8.04 9.57 -17.19
C PRO A 32 6.60 9.15 -16.82
N PHE A 33 5.97 8.28 -17.62
CA PHE A 33 4.66 7.70 -17.28
C PHE A 33 4.72 6.75 -16.08
N LEU A 34 5.88 6.11 -15.80
CA LEU A 34 6.02 5.22 -14.65
C LEU A 34 6.04 5.97 -13.31
N THR A 35 6.25 7.29 -13.34
CA THR A 35 6.08 8.14 -12.15
C THR A 35 4.63 8.13 -11.67
N LEU A 36 3.63 8.07 -12.57
CA LEU A 36 2.23 7.87 -12.18
C LEU A 36 2.02 6.53 -11.47
N LEU A 37 2.74 5.48 -11.88
CA LEU A 37 2.69 4.18 -11.22
C LEU A 37 3.23 4.25 -9.79
N GLY A 38 4.31 5.02 -9.58
CA GLY A 38 4.85 5.29 -8.25
C GLY A 38 3.86 6.07 -7.36
N ILE A 39 3.23 7.11 -7.90
CA ILE A 39 2.20 7.88 -7.19
C ILE A 39 1.00 6.99 -6.83
N ALA A 40 0.56 6.13 -7.75
CA ALA A 40 -0.49 5.14 -7.49
C ALA A 40 -0.10 4.17 -6.36
N GLY A 41 1.17 3.73 -6.32
CA GLY A 41 1.73 2.93 -5.24
C GLY A 41 1.63 3.64 -3.88
N LEU A 42 2.03 4.91 -3.78
CA LEU A 42 1.89 5.72 -2.57
C LEU A 42 0.43 5.90 -2.14
N CYS A 43 -0.47 6.15 -3.10
CA CYS A 43 -1.89 6.30 -2.83
C CYS A 43 -2.50 4.99 -2.29
N GLY A 44 -2.03 3.84 -2.80
CA GLY A 44 -2.36 2.51 -2.31
C GLY A 44 -1.91 2.29 -0.86
N ILE A 45 -0.69 2.70 -0.50
CA ILE A 45 -0.20 2.63 0.90
C ILE A 45 -1.11 3.45 1.81
N TYR A 46 -1.43 4.69 1.43
CA TYR A 46 -2.30 5.56 2.22
C TYR A 46 -3.67 4.91 2.48
N TYR A 47 -4.29 4.35 1.45
CA TYR A 47 -5.59 3.67 1.58
C TYR A 47 -5.51 2.42 2.48
N VAL A 48 -4.46 1.61 2.34
CA VAL A 48 -4.27 0.40 3.17
C VAL A 48 -4.07 0.78 4.63
N VAL A 49 -3.24 1.78 4.92
CA VAL A 49 -3.00 2.29 6.28
C VAL A 49 -4.29 2.89 6.87
N PHE A 50 -5.02 3.69 6.10
CA PHE A 50 -6.30 4.25 6.53
C PHE A 50 -7.31 3.14 6.89
N ARG A 51 -7.42 2.11 6.05
CA ARG A 51 -8.32 0.99 6.28
C ARG A 51 -7.93 0.15 7.50
N LEU A 52 -6.63 -0.01 7.75
CA LEU A 52 -6.09 -0.66 8.96
C LEU A 52 -6.45 0.11 10.23
N VAL A 53 -6.23 1.43 10.23
CA VAL A 53 -6.53 2.29 11.37
C VAL A 53 -8.03 2.30 11.65
N LYS A 54 -8.86 2.47 10.62
CA LYS A 54 -10.33 2.46 10.75
C LYS A 54 -10.84 1.11 11.28
N THR A 55 -10.34 0.00 10.74
CA THR A 55 -10.67 -1.34 11.24
C THR A 55 -10.25 -1.54 12.69
N SER A 56 -9.07 -1.05 13.07
CA SER A 56 -8.56 -1.14 14.45
C SER A 56 -9.38 -0.28 15.42
N ALA A 57 -9.85 0.88 14.97
CA ALA A 57 -10.71 1.78 15.75
C ALA A 57 -12.11 1.20 15.99
N GLU A 58 -12.70 0.50 15.00
CA GLU A 58 -13.99 -0.17 15.18
C GLU A 58 -13.92 -1.39 16.12
N ILE A 59 -12.77 -2.07 16.21
CA ILE A 59 -12.58 -3.20 17.15
C ILE A 59 -12.56 -2.74 18.62
N LYS A 60 -12.40 -1.44 18.88
CA LYS A 60 -12.28 -0.85 20.23
C LYS A 60 -13.61 -0.29 20.78
N LYS A 61 -14.69 -0.26 19.98
CA LYS A 61 -16.06 0.04 20.42
C LYS A 61 -16.81 -1.24 20.74
#